data_AF-A0A2N7IM11-F1
#
_entry.id   AF-A0A2N7IM11-F1
#
_cell.length_a   1.000
_cell.length_b   1.000
_cell.length_c   1.000
_cell.angle_alpha   90.00
_cell.angle_beta   90.00
_cell.angle_gamma   90.00
#
_symmetry.space_group_name_H-M   'P 1'
#
loop_
_entity.id
_entity.type
_entity.pdbx_description
1 polymer ?
#
loop_
_entity_poly.entity_id
_entity_poly.type
_entity_poly.pdbx_seq_one_letter_code
_entity_poly.pdbx_strand_id
1 'polypeptide(L)'
;MEIQEKGLSLAKGQILFRGVCSENENDDWTKPVSTTLSPYIAIYHALKNGYTKPIKICVIEVPVDTNVKAIIGPFGDNVEFGQEYEVLVNFKHRPKVHEEITRGNVTFQSLR
;
A
#
# COMPACT_ATOMS: atom_id res chain seq x y z
N MET A 1 9.49 14.65 -4.25
CA MET A 1 10.22 15.73 -3.57
C MET A 1 9.75 15.85 -2.14
N GLU A 2 8.46 16.12 -1.90
CA GLU A 2 7.94 16.34 -0.54
C GLU A 2 8.10 15.17 0.45
N ILE A 3 7.79 13.93 0.07
CA ILE A 3 7.97 12.75 0.96
C ILE A 3 9.44 12.59 1.37
N GLN A 4 10.39 12.89 0.48
CA GLN A 4 11.81 12.74 0.78
C GLN A 4 12.32 13.84 1.72
N GLU A 5 11.78 15.05 1.60
CA GLU A 5 12.17 16.21 2.40
C GLU A 5 11.49 16.21 3.78
N LYS A 6 10.16 16.04 3.81
CA LYS A 6 9.32 16.21 5.01
C LYS A 6 8.79 14.90 5.60
N GLY A 7 8.95 13.78 4.90
CA GLY A 7 8.42 12.49 5.34
C GLY A 7 9.15 11.94 6.56
N LEU A 8 8.39 11.16 7.34
CA LEU A 8 8.88 10.39 8.47
C LEU A 8 9.57 9.12 7.98
N SER A 9 10.68 8.77 8.62
CA SER A 9 11.34 7.49 8.35
C SER A 9 10.49 6.35 8.91
N LEU A 10 10.20 5.37 8.06
CA LEU A 10 9.56 4.13 8.48
C LEU A 10 10.56 3.25 9.25
N ALA A 11 10.04 2.45 10.17
CA ALA A 11 10.88 1.49 10.89
C ALA A 11 11.32 0.37 9.93
N LYS A 12 12.55 -0.12 10.13
CA LYS A 12 13.10 -1.25 9.36
C LYS A 12 12.26 -2.51 9.62
N GLY A 13 11.86 -3.22 8.58
CA GLY A 13 10.99 -4.39 8.70
C GLY A 13 9.55 -4.05 9.06
N GLN A 14 9.16 -2.76 9.07
CA GLN A 14 7.77 -2.37 9.28
C GLN A 14 6.90 -2.96 8.17
N ILE A 15 5.76 -3.52 8.57
CA ILE A 15 4.79 -4.08 7.64
C ILE A 15 3.77 -3.00 7.26
N LEU A 16 3.58 -2.84 5.96
CA LEU A 16 2.55 -2.02 5.37
C LEU A 16 1.63 -2.88 4.52
N PHE A 17 0.38 -2.45 4.38
CA PHE A 17 -0.62 -3.11 3.56
C PHE A 17 -1.09 -2.19 2.45
N ARG A 18 -1.33 -2.75 1.27
CA ARG A 18 -1.90 -2.04 0.13
C ARG A 18 -2.95 -2.92 -0.52
N GLY A 19 -4.11 -2.35 -0.82
CA GLY A 19 -5.13 -3.03 -1.60
C GLY A 19 -5.42 -2.27 -2.88
N VAL A 20 -5.41 -2.97 -4.02
CA VAL A 20 -5.71 -2.40 -5.33
C VAL A 20 -6.60 -3.33 -6.15
N CYS A 21 -7.40 -2.75 -7.04
CA CYS A 21 -8.03 -3.48 -8.13
C CYS A 21 -6.97 -3.73 -9.21
N SER A 22 -6.75 -4.99 -9.61
CA SER A 22 -5.61 -5.37 -10.47
C SER A 22 -5.74 -4.87 -11.92
N GLU A 23 -6.94 -4.45 -12.32
CA GLU A 23 -7.22 -3.88 -13.65
C GLU A 23 -7.10 -2.35 -13.68
N ASN A 24 -6.71 -1.73 -12.56
CA ASN A 24 -6.68 -0.28 -12.43
C ASN A 24 -5.25 0.26 -12.62
N GLU A 25 -5.11 1.45 -13.21
CA GLU A 25 -3.83 2.18 -13.33
C GLU A 25 -3.19 2.46 -11.96
N ASN A 26 -3.95 2.29 -10.89
CA ASN A 26 -3.52 2.41 -9.52
C ASN A 26 -2.52 1.32 -9.07
N ASP A 27 -2.18 0.30 -9.84
CA ASP A 27 -1.00 -0.57 -9.55
C ASP A 27 0.30 -0.03 -10.19
N ASP A 28 0.39 1.29 -10.36
CA ASP A 28 1.61 1.99 -10.77
C ASP A 28 2.51 2.29 -9.57
N TRP A 29 3.76 1.81 -9.62
CA TRP A 29 4.79 1.99 -8.60
C TRP A 29 5.84 3.04 -8.96
N THR A 30 5.68 3.72 -10.10
CA THR A 30 6.53 4.87 -10.49
C THR A 30 6.20 6.13 -9.69
N LYS A 31 5.03 6.14 -9.03
CA LYS A 31 4.53 7.21 -8.17
C LYS A 31 4.52 6.78 -6.70
N PRO A 32 4.37 7.72 -5.75
CA PRO A 32 4.10 7.37 -4.37
C PRO A 32 2.91 6.43 -4.23
N VAL A 33 3.09 5.44 -3.37
CA VAL A 33 2.23 4.29 -3.18
C VAL A 33 1.42 4.51 -1.91
N SER A 34 0.10 4.62 -2.06
CA SER A 34 -0.85 4.62 -0.95
C SER A 34 -0.82 3.28 -0.20
N THR A 35 -0.54 3.32 1.11
CA THR A 35 -0.52 2.13 1.98
C THR A 35 -1.21 2.43 3.32
N THR A 36 -1.35 1.42 4.16
CA THR A 36 -1.92 1.52 5.52
C THR A 36 -1.22 0.56 6.46
N LEU A 37 -1.34 0.81 7.77
CA LEU A 37 -0.92 -0.13 8.81
C LEU A 37 -1.97 -1.22 9.10
N SER A 38 -3.17 -1.10 8.54
CA SER A 38 -4.28 -2.02 8.80
C SER A 38 -4.59 -2.90 7.59
N PRO A 39 -4.47 -4.24 7.70
CA PRO A 39 -4.83 -5.14 6.60
C PRO A 39 -6.31 -5.05 6.22
N TYR A 40 -7.18 -4.80 7.21
CA TYR A 40 -8.61 -4.62 6.98
C TYR A 40 -8.89 -3.42 6.05
N ILE A 41 -8.21 -2.30 6.29
CA ILE A 41 -8.37 -1.09 5.47
C ILE A 41 -7.88 -1.34 4.05
N ALA A 42 -6.74 -2.00 3.86
CA ALA A 42 -6.27 -2.38 2.54
C ALA A 42 -7.31 -3.22 1.77
N ILE A 43 -7.89 -4.24 2.41
CA ILE A 43 -8.93 -5.09 1.81
C ILE A 43 -10.16 -4.25 1.45
N TYR A 44 -10.63 -3.41 2.38
CA TYR A 44 -11.77 -2.54 2.16
C TYR A 44 -11.56 -1.59 0.96
N HIS A 45 -10.39 -0.95 0.86
CA HIS A 45 -10.06 -0.10 -0.30
C HIS A 45 -10.05 -0.87 -1.62
N ALA A 46 -9.48 -2.08 -1.63
CA ALA A 46 -9.45 -2.90 -2.84
C ALA A 46 -10.86 -3.25 -3.31
N LEU A 47 -11.74 -3.62 -2.38
CA LEU A 47 -13.14 -3.96 -2.66
C LEU A 47 -13.95 -2.73 -3.10
N LYS A 48 -13.79 -1.58 -2.42
CA LYS A 48 -14.48 -0.32 -2.78
C LYS A 48 -14.12 0.15 -4.19
N ASN A 49 -12.84 0.05 -4.56
CA ASN A 49 -12.33 0.53 -5.85
C ASN A 49 -12.52 -0.46 -7.02
N GLY A 50 -13.13 -1.63 -6.79
CA GLY A 50 -13.17 -2.70 -7.77
C GLY A 50 -14.20 -3.78 -7.48
N TYR A 51 -15.40 -3.41 -7.02
CA TYR A 51 -16.46 -4.37 -6.71
C TYR A 51 -16.69 -5.30 -7.92
N THR A 52 -16.62 -6.63 -7.69
CA THR A 52 -16.65 -7.74 -8.68
C THR A 52 -15.40 -8.01 -9.52
N LYS A 53 -14.36 -7.18 -9.45
CA LYS A 53 -13.11 -7.38 -10.21
C LYS A 53 -12.08 -8.18 -9.41
N PRO A 54 -11.03 -8.71 -10.06
CA PRO A 54 -9.90 -9.26 -9.35
C PRO A 54 -9.19 -8.17 -8.53
N ILE A 55 -8.92 -8.47 -7.27
CA ILE A 55 -8.25 -7.56 -6.34
C ILE A 55 -6.92 -8.15 -5.90
N LYS A 56 -5.98 -7.27 -5.59
CA LYS A 56 -4.65 -7.59 -5.11
C LYS A 56 -4.41 -6.94 -3.75
N ILE A 57 -4.04 -7.75 -2.78
CA ILE A 57 -3.66 -7.32 -1.44
C ILE A 57 -2.16 -7.58 -1.26
N CYS A 58 -1.39 -6.52 -1.13
CA CYS A 58 0.05 -6.57 -0.90
C CYS A 58 0.35 -6.41 0.59
N VAL A 59 1.15 -7.33 1.13
CA VAL A 59 1.86 -7.19 2.39
C VAL A 59 3.28 -6.78 2.06
N ILE A 60 3.69 -5.59 2.47
CA ILE A 60 4.94 -4.95 2.07
C ILE A 60 5.82 -4.81 3.29
N GLU A 61 6.99 -5.45 3.27
CA GLU A 61 7.99 -5.26 4.31
C GLU A 61 8.92 -4.11 3.90
N VAL A 62 9.08 -3.12 4.79
CA VAL A 62 10.03 -2.02 4.57
C VAL A 62 11.46 -2.57 4.57
N PRO A 63 12.25 -2.40 3.49
CA PRO A 63 13.57 -2.99 3.40
C PRO A 63 14.51 -2.47 4.50
N VAL A 64 15.26 -3.39 5.12
CA VAL A 64 16.13 -3.09 6.28
C VAL A 64 17.38 -2.26 5.92
N ASP A 65 17.76 -2.29 4.66
CA ASP A 65 18.94 -1.68 4.07
C ASP A 65 18.66 -0.31 3.43
N THR A 66 17.40 0.13 3.38
CA THR A 66 17.01 1.41 2.77
C THR A 66 16.30 2.33 3.74
N ASN A 67 16.55 3.63 3.61
CA ASN A 67 15.78 4.65 4.32
C ASN A 67 14.51 4.95 3.52
N VAL A 68 13.41 4.32 3.90
CA VAL A 68 12.10 4.59 3.32
C VAL A 68 11.41 5.67 4.13
N LYS A 69 10.94 6.72 3.43
CA LYS A 69 10.17 7.80 4.03
C LYS A 69 8.71 7.75 3.58
N ALA A 70 7.82 8.17 4.49
CA ALA A 70 6.40 8.25 4.25
C ALA A 70 5.81 9.56 4.78
N ILE A 71 4.71 10.00 4.18
CA ILE A 71 3.82 11.00 4.79
C ILE A 71 2.63 10.24 5.35
N ILE A 72 2.21 10.60 6.56
CA ILE A 72 1.07 10.00 7.24
C ILE A 72 -0.02 11.06 7.35
N GLY A 73 -1.22 10.74 6.88
CA GLY A 73 -2.35 11.67 6.86
C GLY A 73 -3.68 10.95 6.69
N PRO A 74 -4.82 11.65 6.78
CA PRO A 74 -6.11 11.04 6.48
C PRO A 74 -6.16 10.59 5.01
N PHE A 75 -6.98 9.58 4.72
CA PHE A 75 -7.28 9.13 3.35
C PHE A 75 -8.10 10.18 2.57
N GLY A 76 -7.44 11.24 2.09
CA GLY A 76 -8.07 12.36 1.40
C GLY A 76 -9.17 13.04 2.23
N ASP A 77 -10.11 13.71 1.55
CA ASP A 77 -11.26 14.38 2.19
C ASP A 77 -12.43 13.42 2.51
N ASN A 78 -12.21 12.10 2.39
CA ASN A 78 -13.29 11.13 2.39
C ASN A 78 -13.65 10.69 3.82
N VAL A 79 -14.63 11.39 4.40
CA VAL A 79 -15.17 11.21 5.76
C VAL A 79 -15.65 9.79 6.08
N GLU A 80 -15.93 8.94 5.09
CA GLU A 80 -16.34 7.54 5.30
C GLU A 80 -15.22 6.65 5.88
N PHE A 81 -13.96 7.07 5.79
CA PHE A 81 -12.81 6.32 6.33
C PHE A 81 -12.50 6.65 7.80
N GLY A 82 -13.28 7.53 8.44
CA GLY A 82 -13.12 7.84 9.86
C GLY A 82 -11.72 8.40 10.21
N GLN A 83 -11.10 7.85 11.26
CA GLN A 83 -9.76 8.22 11.76
C GLN A 83 -8.61 7.42 11.13
N GLU A 84 -8.86 6.70 10.03
CA GLU A 84 -7.84 5.84 9.43
C GLU A 84 -6.80 6.66 8.66
N TYR A 85 -5.54 6.32 8.87
CA TYR A 85 -4.41 7.05 8.28
C TYR A 85 -3.85 6.32 7.06
N GLU A 86 -3.73 7.06 5.98
CA GLU A 86 -2.91 6.74 4.83
C GLU A 86 -1.43 6.90 5.20
N VAL A 87 -0.64 5.90 4.81
CA VAL A 87 0.81 5.98 4.82
C VAL A 87 1.24 6.04 3.35
N LEU A 88 1.52 7.24 2.86
CA LEU A 88 1.93 7.47 1.48
C LEU A 88 3.44 7.33 1.36
N VAL A 89 3.89 6.29 0.66
CA VAL A 89 5.30 5.86 0.64
C VAL A 89 5.90 6.01 -0.75
N ASN A 90 7.14 6.46 -0.83
CA ASN A 90 7.89 6.40 -2.09
C ASN A 90 8.98 5.34 -2.02
N PHE A 91 8.69 4.13 -2.52
CA PHE A 91 9.63 3.01 -2.54
C PHE A 91 10.76 3.14 -3.59
N LYS A 92 10.75 4.18 -4.44
CA LYS A 92 11.60 4.37 -5.64
C LYS A 92 11.46 3.28 -6.71
N HIS A 93 11.33 2.03 -6.29
CA HIS A 93 11.06 0.84 -7.11
C HIS A 93 10.09 -0.06 -6.36
N ARG A 94 9.31 -0.86 -7.10
CA ARG A 94 8.46 -1.88 -6.48
C ARG A 94 9.33 -2.96 -5.81
N PRO A 95 9.09 -3.31 -4.52
CA PRO A 95 9.76 -4.45 -3.90
C PRO A 95 9.39 -5.76 -4.60
N LYS A 96 10.27 -6.77 -4.53
CA LYS A 96 10.09 -8.00 -5.30
C LYS A 96 8.97 -8.84 -4.68
N VAL A 97 8.22 -9.54 -5.54
CA VAL A 97 7.27 -10.54 -5.08
C VAL A 97 8.04 -11.73 -4.53
N HIS A 98 7.90 -12.00 -3.23
CA HIS A 98 8.51 -13.14 -2.57
C HIS A 98 7.57 -14.36 -2.55
N GLU A 99 6.29 -14.11 -2.27
CA GLU A 99 5.24 -15.12 -2.24
C GLU A 99 3.96 -14.55 -2.85
N GLU A 100 3.22 -15.38 -3.58
CA GLU A 100 1.92 -15.04 -4.14
C GLU A 100 0.94 -16.21 -3.97
N ILE A 101 -0.26 -15.90 -3.50
CA ILE A 101 -1.36 -16.86 -3.39
C ILE A 101 -2.63 -16.23 -3.96
N THR A 102 -3.24 -16.90 -4.92
CA THR A 102 -4.55 -16.52 -5.47
C THR A 102 -5.64 -17.48 -4.99
N ARG A 103 -6.77 -16.92 -4.54
CA ARG A 103 -7.98 -17.63 -4.13
C ARG A 103 -9.20 -16.88 -4.66
N GLY A 104 -9.94 -17.51 -5.57
CA GLY A 104 -11.04 -16.84 -6.27
C GLY A 104 -10.54 -15.62 -7.03
N ASN A 105 -11.17 -14.47 -6.81
CA ASN A 105 -10.80 -13.18 -7.39
C ASN A 105 -9.83 -12.36 -6.51
N VAL A 106 -9.20 -12.97 -5.51
CA VAL A 106 -8.28 -12.27 -4.60
C VAL A 106 -6.88 -12.86 -4.72
N THR A 107 -5.90 -12.00 -5.00
CA THR A 107 -4.48 -12.33 -4.98
C THR A 107 -3.81 -11.65 -3.79
N PHE A 108 -3.15 -12.43 -2.95
CA PHE A 108 -2.29 -11.94 -1.87
C PHE A 108 -0.84 -12.01 -2.32
N GLN A 109 -0.08 -10.91 -2.15
CA GLN A 109 1.35 -10.86 -2.45
C GLN A 109 2.14 -10.43 -1.22
N SER A 110 3.19 -11.18 -0.89
CA SER A 110 4.24 -10.73 0.01
C SER A 110 5.35 -10.05 -0.80
N LEU A 111 5.67 -8.80 -0.46
CA LEU A 111 6.66 -7.97 -1.16
C LEU A 111 7.83 -7.64 -0.21
N ARG A 112 9.06 -7.89 -0.69
CA ARG A 112 10.32 -7.66 0.04
C ARG A 112 11.42 -7.08 -0.87
#